data_AF-A0AA37NXU0-F1
#
_entry.id   AF-A0AA37NXU0-F1
#
_cell.length_a   1.000
_cell.length_b   1.000
_cell.length_c   1.000
_cell.angle_alpha   90.00
_cell.angle_beta   90.00
_cell.angle_gamma   90.00
#
_symmetry.space_group_name_H-M   'P 1'
#
loop_
_entity.id
_entity.type
_entity.pdbx_description
1 polymer ?
#
loop_
_entity_poly.entity_id
_entity_poly.type
_entity_poly.pdbx_seq_one_letter_code
_entity_poly.pdbx_strand_id
1 'polypeptide(L)'
;MLQSYADIDDLLDVLFSRNLMTCLINQAAQEDRFLHRAALKTCKVIEETSAAHPEATGIILDNLINNNGLYRFDVMTKSKTVDKILQHVKAETGEDVIQVLSGPVMKTSTTSKDINAVKLDLRVYIEYIFRLTTSAPEPALQELTSLAYAKPIWIPENTNSLVTELSRSRLQSAFAKLSRKAEDSNYLCTAVLSINPEYIRMEGEMKKEVNSARKRLEKLMKKSTSAGENASDEVKIAQGLALLHAIAIFQLYNEEPDAFQLLSDLKEYQTRLQTDEEGAAEFLVEILLSLVSQQSSLLREISQRVFGNFTTRDEDEESGSDDEADAEEGKNLEALDDALSKILNSHRLDKDQEAETSDDDSDMSDSDMLELDSKLAEVFKQRAKAAPSKKKERKAAKESVVNFKRRVLDLLEVYVRNEAANPTALAVLQPLLQLVRTSTIKTLSDRAFELIKDYQKKLRKARSGVAGGKKEEKKVDKQEALEVLRGVYEELKAGETKAHAKAAVPACLIAASSVFYAGKGDRAAVDAVIGDAEEGSAVQEEMKKAWDEWCRNHEALKKAAAGGAGKNK
;
A
#
# COMPACT_ATOMS: atom_id res chain seq x y z
N MET A 1 20.77 9.44 -32.89
CA MET A 1 21.76 10.38 -32.33
C MET A 1 21.85 10.21 -30.83
N LEU A 2 20.81 10.50 -30.06
CA LEU A 2 20.85 10.28 -28.61
C LEU A 2 21.19 8.82 -28.24
N GLN A 3 20.42 7.86 -28.77
CA GLN A 3 20.69 6.42 -28.58
C GLN A 3 22.06 5.95 -29.09
N SER A 4 22.65 6.63 -30.09
CA SER A 4 23.95 6.23 -30.67
C SER A 4 25.15 6.83 -29.94
N TYR A 5 24.93 7.86 -29.12
CA TYR A 5 25.97 8.56 -28.36
C TYR A 5 25.77 8.40 -26.85
N ALA A 6 24.87 7.52 -26.42
CA ALA A 6 24.54 7.30 -25.02
C ALA A 6 25.74 6.81 -24.18
N ASP A 7 26.75 6.22 -24.83
CA ASP A 7 27.98 5.75 -24.17
C ASP A 7 29.15 6.75 -24.29
N ILE A 8 28.91 7.97 -24.79
CA ILE A 8 29.93 8.99 -25.01
C ILE A 8 29.50 10.31 -24.35
N ASP A 9 29.92 10.49 -23.09
CA ASP A 9 29.56 11.63 -22.22
C ASP A 9 29.75 13.00 -22.90
N ASP A 10 30.91 13.25 -23.51
CA ASP A 10 31.22 14.52 -24.18
C ASP A 10 30.25 14.85 -25.33
N LEU A 11 29.72 13.83 -26.01
CA LEU A 11 28.79 14.01 -27.12
C LEU A 11 27.33 14.14 -26.63
N LEU A 12 27.00 13.55 -25.48
CA LEU A 12 25.69 13.68 -24.85
C LEU A 12 25.39 15.14 -24.52
N ASP A 13 26.30 15.85 -23.86
CA ASP A 13 26.12 17.27 -23.51
C ASP A 13 25.87 18.16 -24.73
N VAL A 14 26.60 17.92 -25.81
CA VAL A 14 26.50 18.71 -27.05
C VAL A 14 25.13 18.54 -27.72
N LEU A 15 24.49 17.38 -27.58
CA LEU A 15 23.15 17.14 -28.13
C LEU A 15 22.11 18.06 -27.48
N PHE A 16 22.21 18.32 -26.18
CA PHE A 16 21.30 19.21 -25.44
C PHE A 16 21.65 20.69 -25.59
N SER A 17 21.88 21.12 -26.83
CA SER A 17 22.17 22.51 -27.16
C SER A 17 21.04 23.47 -26.77
N ARG A 18 21.39 24.73 -26.51
CA ARG A 18 20.42 25.80 -26.17
C ARG A 18 19.25 25.88 -27.13
N ASN A 19 19.51 25.79 -28.44
CA ASN A 19 18.47 25.90 -29.47
C ASN A 19 17.55 24.69 -29.47
N LEU A 20 18.10 23.48 -29.31
CA LEU A 20 17.28 22.27 -29.21
C LEU A 20 16.39 22.35 -27.97
N MET A 21 16.96 22.65 -26.80
CA MET A 21 16.22 22.69 -25.55
C MET A 21 15.12 23.75 -25.54
N THR A 22 15.43 24.96 -26.02
CA THR A 22 14.44 26.03 -26.15
C THR A 22 13.31 25.62 -27.11
N CYS A 23 13.65 25.00 -28.24
CA CYS A 23 12.65 24.50 -29.20
C CYS A 23 11.81 23.36 -28.59
N LEU A 24 12.45 22.40 -27.93
CA LEU A 24 11.81 21.24 -27.31
C LEU A 24 10.82 21.68 -26.24
N ILE A 25 11.26 22.49 -25.28
CA ILE A 25 10.43 22.98 -24.18
C ILE A 25 9.26 23.79 -24.73
N ASN A 26 9.53 24.70 -25.67
CA ASN A 26 8.46 25.49 -26.26
C ASN A 26 7.49 24.59 -27.02
N GLN A 27 7.93 23.79 -27.97
CA GLN A 27 7.00 23.00 -28.80
C GLN A 27 6.23 21.96 -27.97
N ALA A 28 6.79 21.43 -26.88
CA ALA A 28 6.09 20.52 -25.98
C ALA A 28 5.04 21.21 -25.08
N ALA A 29 5.17 22.52 -24.80
CA ALA A 29 4.33 23.19 -23.78
C ALA A 29 2.83 23.29 -24.12
N GLN A 30 2.46 23.38 -25.41
CA GLN A 30 1.08 23.52 -25.85
C GLN A 30 0.82 22.65 -27.08
N GLU A 31 -0.38 22.06 -27.14
CA GLU A 31 -0.76 21.05 -28.14
C GLU A 31 -0.98 21.63 -29.54
N ASP A 32 -1.40 22.89 -29.62
CA ASP A 32 -1.67 23.64 -30.86
C ASP A 32 -0.38 24.02 -31.64
N ARG A 33 0.79 23.82 -31.02
CA ARG A 33 2.08 24.13 -31.63
C ARG A 33 2.41 23.15 -32.75
N PHE A 34 2.87 23.69 -33.88
CA PHE A 34 3.12 22.92 -35.11
C PHE A 34 4.00 21.66 -34.92
N LEU A 35 4.99 21.70 -34.01
CA LEU A 35 5.90 20.59 -33.76
C LEU A 35 5.60 19.82 -32.47
N HIS A 36 4.44 20.02 -31.85
CA HIS A 36 4.11 19.42 -30.54
C HIS A 36 4.30 17.90 -30.51
N ARG A 37 3.74 17.18 -31.50
CA ARG A 37 3.90 15.72 -31.61
C ARG A 37 5.36 15.28 -31.77
N ALA A 38 6.18 16.06 -32.47
CA ALA A 38 7.60 15.77 -32.63
C ALA A 38 8.38 16.02 -31.33
N ALA A 39 8.01 17.07 -30.58
CA ALA A 39 8.58 17.37 -29.28
C ALA A 39 8.28 16.25 -28.27
N LEU A 40 7.03 15.79 -28.17
CA LEU A 40 6.65 14.67 -27.29
C LEU A 40 7.37 13.36 -27.67
N LYS A 41 7.50 13.08 -28.98
CA LYS A 41 8.28 11.93 -29.44
C LYS A 41 9.75 12.04 -29.03
N THR A 42 10.31 13.25 -29.02
CA THR A 42 11.68 13.49 -28.56
C THR A 42 11.81 13.23 -27.06
N CYS A 43 10.88 13.72 -26.23
CA CYS A 43 10.84 13.41 -24.80
C CYS A 43 10.78 11.89 -24.56
N LYS A 44 9.97 11.17 -25.34
CA LYS A 44 9.88 9.71 -25.25
C LYS A 44 11.19 9.00 -25.62
N VAL A 45 11.90 9.48 -26.65
CA VAL A 45 13.23 8.94 -27.01
C VAL A 45 14.26 9.21 -25.89
N ILE A 46 14.18 10.35 -25.21
CA ILE A 46 15.04 10.65 -24.07
C ILE A 46 14.76 9.66 -22.93
N GLU A 47 13.50 9.46 -22.56
CA GLU A 47 13.05 8.45 -21.58
C GLU A 47 13.57 7.04 -21.93
N GLU A 48 13.33 6.58 -23.17
CA GLU A 48 13.77 5.26 -23.64
C GLU A 48 15.30 5.12 -23.61
N THR A 49 16.04 6.19 -23.87
CA THR A 49 17.52 6.16 -23.82
C THR A 49 18.02 6.07 -22.38
N SER A 50 17.43 6.82 -21.44
CA SER A 50 17.76 6.73 -20.01
C SER A 50 17.43 5.35 -19.43
N ALA A 51 16.35 4.72 -19.88
CA ALA A 51 16.00 3.34 -19.49
C ALA A 51 17.01 2.31 -20.03
N ALA A 52 17.51 2.50 -21.26
CA ALA A 52 18.48 1.60 -21.89
C ALA A 52 19.93 1.80 -21.40
N HIS A 53 20.31 3.03 -21.05
CA HIS A 53 21.67 3.41 -20.64
C HIS A 53 21.64 4.17 -19.30
N PRO A 54 21.58 3.46 -18.15
CA PRO A 54 21.46 4.13 -16.84
C PRO A 54 22.66 5.02 -16.47
N GLU A 55 23.83 4.81 -17.08
CA GLU A 55 25.03 5.61 -16.83
C GLU A 55 24.90 7.02 -17.44
N ALA A 56 24.19 7.15 -18.57
CA ALA A 56 23.91 8.43 -19.20
C ALA A 56 22.82 9.23 -18.46
N THR A 57 22.05 8.60 -17.55
CA THR A 57 20.89 9.20 -16.89
C THR A 57 21.23 10.48 -16.13
N GLY A 58 22.35 10.51 -15.41
CA GLY A 58 22.78 11.71 -14.67
C GLY A 58 23.04 12.91 -15.59
N ILE A 59 23.74 12.67 -16.70
CA ILE A 59 24.08 13.70 -17.71
C ILE A 59 22.82 14.20 -18.42
N ILE A 60 21.94 13.28 -18.84
CA ILE A 60 20.67 13.62 -19.48
C ILE A 60 19.82 14.46 -18.53
N LEU A 61 19.73 14.05 -17.26
CA LEU A 61 18.95 14.75 -16.24
C LEU A 61 19.48 16.17 -16.01
N ASP A 62 20.79 16.37 -15.80
CA ASP A 62 21.40 17.69 -15.59
C ASP A 62 21.12 18.62 -16.78
N ASN A 63 21.21 18.10 -18.01
CA ASN A 63 20.89 18.89 -19.20
C ASN A 63 19.41 19.28 -19.33
N LEU A 64 18.49 18.45 -18.85
CA LEU A 64 17.05 18.75 -18.86
C LEU A 64 16.65 19.79 -17.81
N ILE A 65 17.27 19.79 -16.63
CA ILE A 65 16.80 20.58 -15.49
C ILE A 65 17.68 21.80 -15.14
N ASN A 66 18.93 21.84 -15.62
CA ASN A 66 19.90 22.86 -15.23
C ASN A 66 20.45 23.61 -16.46
N ASN A 67 21.35 23.00 -17.24
CA ASN A 67 22.20 23.66 -18.24
C ASN A 67 21.43 24.56 -19.23
N ASN A 68 20.98 23.95 -20.34
CA ASN A 68 20.13 24.62 -21.33
C ASN A 68 18.65 24.30 -21.12
N GLY A 69 18.35 23.48 -20.12
CA GLY A 69 17.03 23.03 -19.78
C GLY A 69 16.30 23.96 -18.82
N LEU A 70 15.31 23.41 -18.14
CA LEU A 70 14.49 24.13 -17.18
C LEU A 70 14.17 23.21 -16.01
N TYR A 71 14.39 23.69 -14.79
CA TYR A 71 14.14 22.89 -13.58
C TYR A 71 12.71 22.36 -13.49
N ARG A 72 11.74 23.15 -13.97
CA ARG A 72 10.32 22.80 -14.05
C ARG A 72 9.97 22.17 -15.40
N PHE A 73 10.85 21.35 -15.97
CA PHE A 73 10.70 20.79 -17.32
C PHE A 73 9.34 20.12 -17.49
N ASP A 74 8.99 19.20 -16.60
CA ASP A 74 7.75 18.43 -16.64
C ASP A 74 6.51 19.33 -16.49
N VAL A 75 6.58 20.36 -15.64
CA VAL A 75 5.51 21.34 -15.45
C VAL A 75 5.29 22.16 -16.72
N MET A 76 6.36 22.68 -17.33
CA MET A 76 6.25 23.50 -18.54
C MET A 76 5.86 22.71 -19.78
N THR A 77 6.30 21.45 -19.87
CA THR A 77 6.03 20.59 -21.02
C THR A 77 4.76 19.75 -20.86
N LYS A 78 4.07 19.86 -19.72
CA LYS A 78 2.93 19.02 -19.32
C LYS A 78 3.25 17.52 -19.53
N SER A 79 4.49 17.12 -19.23
CA SER A 79 4.99 15.76 -19.45
C SER A 79 5.45 15.12 -18.13
N LYS A 80 5.80 13.84 -18.17
CA LYS A 80 6.37 13.08 -17.03
C LYS A 80 7.77 12.59 -17.38
N THR A 81 8.53 13.38 -18.12
CA THR A 81 9.80 12.94 -18.73
C THR A 81 10.86 12.79 -17.64
N VAL A 82 11.07 13.83 -16.83
CA VAL A 82 12.02 13.79 -15.71
C VAL A 82 11.56 12.76 -14.67
N ASP A 83 10.27 12.75 -14.35
CA ASP A 83 9.64 11.80 -13.43
C ASP A 83 9.93 10.32 -13.77
N LYS A 84 9.95 9.98 -15.06
CA LYS A 84 10.24 8.62 -15.52
C LYS A 84 11.74 8.34 -15.59
N ILE A 85 12.55 9.31 -16.00
CA ILE A 85 14.01 9.19 -15.98
C ILE A 85 14.50 8.86 -14.56
N LEU A 86 13.93 9.51 -13.54
CA LEU A 86 14.26 9.25 -12.13
C LEU A 86 13.95 7.81 -11.69
N GLN A 87 12.99 7.13 -12.32
CA GLN A 87 12.66 5.72 -12.02
C GLN A 87 13.71 4.73 -12.56
N HIS A 88 14.58 5.18 -13.47
CA HIS A 88 15.63 4.35 -14.09
C HIS A 88 17.03 4.59 -13.49
N VAL A 89 17.14 5.44 -12.47
CA VAL A 89 18.38 5.70 -11.75
C VAL A 89 18.86 4.44 -11.03
N LYS A 90 20.16 4.13 -11.13
CA LYS A 90 20.77 3.05 -10.33
C LYS A 90 20.86 3.49 -8.86
N ALA A 91 20.58 2.58 -7.93
CA ALA A 91 20.64 2.87 -6.49
C ALA A 91 21.99 3.46 -6.05
N GLU A 92 23.10 2.98 -6.64
CA GLU A 92 24.47 3.40 -6.35
C GLU A 92 24.75 4.87 -6.70
N THR A 93 24.10 5.41 -7.75
CA THR A 93 24.28 6.79 -8.21
C THR A 93 23.25 7.74 -7.61
N GLY A 94 22.43 7.28 -6.66
CA GLY A 94 21.33 8.04 -6.08
C GLY A 94 21.80 9.35 -5.44
N GLU A 95 22.92 9.33 -4.70
CA GLU A 95 23.48 10.54 -4.07
C GLU A 95 23.93 11.58 -5.10
N ASP A 96 24.59 11.14 -6.18
CA ASP A 96 25.04 12.04 -7.26
C ASP A 96 23.83 12.68 -7.95
N VAL A 97 22.77 11.92 -8.19
CA VAL A 97 21.51 12.44 -8.76
C VAL A 97 20.85 13.46 -7.83
N ILE A 98 20.86 13.25 -6.51
CA ILE A 98 20.35 14.25 -5.55
C ILE A 98 21.16 15.54 -5.63
N GLN A 99 22.49 15.48 -5.78
CA GLN A 99 23.32 16.67 -5.95
C GLN A 99 22.93 17.46 -7.21
N VAL A 100 22.74 16.77 -8.34
CA VAL A 100 22.26 17.35 -9.60
C VAL A 100 20.89 18.01 -9.41
N LEU A 101 19.96 17.36 -8.71
CA LEU A 101 18.62 17.90 -8.43
C LEU A 101 18.66 19.11 -7.47
N SER A 102 19.56 19.11 -6.49
CA SER A 102 19.62 20.13 -5.44
C SER A 102 20.28 21.45 -5.91
N GLY A 103 21.23 21.38 -6.84
CA GLY A 103 22.01 22.55 -7.28
C GLY A 103 21.15 23.71 -7.78
N PRO A 104 20.25 23.47 -8.76
CA PRO A 104 19.38 24.51 -9.30
C PRO A 104 18.43 25.10 -8.24
N VAL A 105 17.78 24.26 -7.43
CA VAL A 105 16.83 24.73 -6.41
C VAL A 105 17.51 25.50 -5.28
N MET A 106 18.72 25.12 -4.87
CA MET A 106 19.53 25.87 -3.90
C MET A 106 19.88 27.26 -4.45
N LYS A 107 20.25 27.34 -5.73
CA LYS A 107 20.55 28.62 -6.39
C LYS A 107 19.32 29.52 -6.43
N THR A 108 18.15 29.00 -6.84
CA THR A 108 16.90 29.77 -6.83
C THR A 108 16.56 30.23 -5.40
N SER A 109 16.66 29.33 -4.42
CA SER A 109 16.29 29.61 -3.02
C SER A 109 17.15 30.67 -2.35
N THR A 110 18.42 30.79 -2.76
CA THR A 110 19.38 31.74 -2.17
C THR A 110 19.47 33.08 -2.93
N THR A 111 19.14 33.09 -4.23
CA THR A 111 19.37 34.26 -5.10
C THR A 111 18.08 34.93 -5.56
N SER A 112 16.98 34.19 -5.69
CA SER A 112 15.73 34.73 -6.24
C SER A 112 15.03 35.64 -5.25
N LYS A 113 14.48 36.75 -5.75
CA LYS A 113 13.57 37.63 -5.00
C LYS A 113 12.11 37.20 -5.12
N ASP A 114 11.79 36.37 -6.10
CA ASP A 114 10.44 35.85 -6.31
C ASP A 114 10.22 34.62 -5.43
N ILE A 115 9.52 34.84 -4.31
CA ILE A 115 9.18 33.78 -3.34
C ILE A 115 8.26 32.72 -3.97
N ASN A 116 7.41 33.08 -4.92
CA ASN A 116 6.50 32.12 -5.56
C ASN A 116 7.28 31.17 -6.46
N ALA A 117 8.26 31.69 -7.20
CA ALA A 117 9.19 30.85 -7.94
C ALA A 117 9.99 29.92 -7.01
N VAL A 118 10.50 30.42 -5.88
CA VAL A 118 11.20 29.56 -4.90
C VAL A 118 10.30 28.45 -4.38
N LYS A 119 9.05 28.76 -4.00
CA LYS A 119 8.08 27.76 -3.54
C LYS A 119 7.78 26.71 -4.59
N LEU A 120 7.67 27.10 -5.86
CA LEU A 120 7.40 26.16 -6.95
C LEU A 120 8.60 25.26 -7.22
N ASP A 121 9.82 25.78 -7.22
CA ASP A 121 11.05 24.96 -7.38
C ASP A 121 11.21 23.98 -6.20
N LEU A 122 10.96 24.42 -4.96
CA LEU A 122 10.98 23.54 -3.80
C LEU A 122 9.94 22.41 -3.88
N ARG A 123 8.73 22.70 -4.39
CA ARG A 123 7.70 21.67 -4.61
C ARG A 123 8.15 20.64 -5.65
N VAL A 124 8.71 21.11 -6.77
CA VAL A 124 9.24 20.24 -7.82
C VAL A 124 10.40 19.40 -7.31
N TYR A 125 11.32 19.99 -6.53
CA TYR A 125 12.42 19.27 -5.89
C TYR A 125 11.91 18.13 -5.00
N ILE A 126 10.98 18.42 -4.09
CA ILE A 126 10.42 17.41 -3.18
C ILE A 126 9.71 16.29 -3.97
N GLU A 127 9.02 16.60 -5.07
CA GLU A 127 8.41 15.58 -5.92
C GLU A 127 9.47 14.73 -6.65
N TYR A 128 10.54 15.32 -7.15
CA TYR A 128 11.66 14.58 -7.76
C TYR A 128 12.35 13.65 -6.75
N ILE A 129 12.63 14.12 -5.53
CA ILE A 129 13.16 13.24 -4.48
C ILE A 129 12.15 12.14 -4.14
N PHE A 130 10.86 12.45 -4.04
CA PHE A 130 9.82 11.44 -3.82
C PHE A 130 9.78 10.37 -4.93
N ARG A 131 9.92 10.76 -6.21
CA ARG A 131 10.01 9.80 -7.31
C ARG A 131 11.24 8.91 -7.21
N LEU A 132 12.38 9.50 -6.84
CA LEU A 132 13.65 8.80 -6.65
C LEU A 132 13.58 7.74 -5.53
N THR A 133 12.63 7.82 -4.59
CA THR A 133 12.43 6.76 -3.58
C THR A 133 12.14 5.37 -4.17
N THR A 134 11.71 5.30 -5.43
CA THR A 134 11.41 4.02 -6.10
C THR A 134 12.67 3.32 -6.62
N SER A 135 13.71 4.07 -6.96
CA SER A 135 14.92 3.60 -7.63
C SER A 135 16.17 3.68 -6.74
N ALA A 136 16.26 4.72 -5.91
CA ALA A 136 17.29 4.91 -4.89
C ALA A 136 16.65 5.31 -3.54
N PRO A 137 15.96 4.37 -2.85
CA PRO A 137 15.18 4.64 -1.64
C PRO A 137 15.98 5.25 -0.50
N GLU A 138 17.17 4.70 -0.21
CA GLU A 138 17.97 5.14 0.95
C GLU A 138 18.39 6.61 0.89
N PRO A 139 19.11 7.10 -0.14
CA PRO A 139 19.50 8.51 -0.20
C PRO A 139 18.29 9.44 -0.36
N ALA A 140 17.26 9.03 -1.11
CA ALA A 140 16.05 9.85 -1.30
C ALA A 140 15.26 10.03 0.00
N LEU A 141 15.09 8.97 0.80
CA LEU A 141 14.44 9.06 2.10
C LEU A 141 15.27 9.89 3.08
N GLN A 142 16.59 9.73 3.09
CA GLN A 142 17.46 10.58 3.91
C GLN A 142 17.28 12.06 3.57
N GLU A 143 17.26 12.42 2.29
CA GLU A 143 17.03 13.80 1.87
C GLU A 143 15.64 14.30 2.27
N LEU A 144 14.57 13.52 2.04
CA LEU A 144 13.22 13.90 2.49
C LEU A 144 13.13 14.07 4.02
N THR A 145 13.81 13.22 4.80
CA THR A 145 13.86 13.39 6.27
C THR A 145 14.62 14.64 6.68
N SER A 146 15.69 15.01 5.95
CA SER A 146 16.44 16.24 6.18
C SER A 146 15.54 17.46 5.96
N LEU A 147 14.81 17.48 4.85
CA LEU A 147 13.86 18.54 4.49
C LEU A 147 12.69 18.63 5.48
N ALA A 148 12.20 17.49 5.97
CA ALA A 148 11.07 17.41 6.89
C ALA A 148 11.39 17.83 8.33
N TYR A 149 12.62 17.64 8.80
CA TYR A 149 12.95 17.83 10.23
C TYR A 149 14.17 18.71 10.49
N ALA A 150 15.24 18.62 9.69
CA ALA A 150 16.51 19.31 9.98
C ALA A 150 16.51 20.80 9.61
N LYS A 151 15.56 21.25 8.77
CA LYS A 151 15.44 22.63 8.26
C LYS A 151 16.77 23.16 7.69
N PRO A 152 17.18 22.67 6.52
CA PRO A 152 18.45 23.06 5.89
C PRO A 152 18.60 24.59 5.73
N ILE A 153 19.83 25.09 5.93
CA ILE A 153 20.15 26.53 5.96
C ILE A 153 19.79 27.25 4.65
N TRP A 154 19.89 26.54 3.51
CA TRP A 154 19.63 27.11 2.19
C TRP A 154 18.13 27.33 1.92
N ILE A 155 17.23 26.82 2.77
CA ILE A 155 15.79 26.97 2.65
C ILE A 155 15.33 28.26 3.34
N PRO A 156 14.65 29.18 2.63
CA PRO A 156 14.16 30.42 3.21
C PRO A 156 13.13 30.17 4.31
N GLU A 157 13.23 30.93 5.41
CA GLU A 157 12.38 30.76 6.60
C GLU A 157 10.88 30.82 6.30
N ASN A 158 10.47 31.67 5.37
CA ASN A 158 9.08 31.83 4.93
C ASN A 158 8.54 30.66 4.10
N THR A 159 9.38 29.69 3.73
CA THR A 159 9.00 28.45 3.04
C THR A 159 9.12 27.20 3.92
N ASN A 160 9.66 27.33 5.14
CA ASN A 160 9.89 26.19 6.03
C ASN A 160 8.62 25.38 6.31
N SER A 161 7.48 26.03 6.54
CA SER A 161 6.21 25.31 6.78
C SER A 161 5.81 24.46 5.57
N LEU A 162 5.86 25.05 4.37
CA LEU A 162 5.55 24.37 3.12
C LEU A 162 6.46 23.15 2.90
N VAL A 163 7.77 23.34 3.04
CA VAL A 163 8.75 22.26 2.85
C VAL A 163 8.56 21.16 3.88
N THR A 164 8.37 21.52 5.15
CA THR A 164 8.16 20.58 6.26
C THR A 164 6.91 19.73 6.01
N GLU A 165 5.76 20.37 5.77
CA GLU A 165 4.48 19.68 5.57
C GLU A 165 4.49 18.79 4.32
N LEU A 166 5.00 19.31 3.20
CA LEU A 166 5.05 18.56 1.95
C LEU A 166 6.02 17.38 2.04
N SER A 167 7.21 17.56 2.64
CA SER A 167 8.18 16.48 2.82
C SER A 167 7.64 15.40 3.76
N ARG A 168 6.94 15.76 4.84
CA ARG A 168 6.26 14.80 5.73
C ARG A 168 5.18 14.00 5.01
N SER A 169 4.35 14.66 4.20
CA SER A 169 3.33 14.00 3.39
C SER A 169 3.92 13.04 2.35
N ARG A 170 5.02 13.44 1.69
CA ARG A 170 5.75 12.57 0.76
C ARG A 170 6.47 11.42 1.46
N LEU A 171 7.03 11.62 2.66
CA LEU A 171 7.56 10.54 3.49
C LEU A 171 6.48 9.52 3.85
N GLN A 172 5.31 9.96 4.30
CA GLN A 172 4.17 9.06 4.57
C GLN A 172 3.82 8.22 3.33
N SER A 173 3.76 8.86 2.16
CA SER A 173 3.46 8.19 0.89
C SER A 173 4.55 7.21 0.47
N ALA A 174 5.83 7.57 0.65
CA ALA A 174 6.98 6.73 0.31
C ALA A 174 7.02 5.50 1.21
N PHE A 175 6.84 5.70 2.52
CA PHE A 175 6.76 4.62 3.49
C PHE A 175 5.60 3.69 3.23
N ALA A 176 4.42 4.20 2.83
CA ALA A 176 3.28 3.35 2.50
C ALA A 176 3.60 2.47 1.29
N LYS A 177 4.21 3.05 0.25
CA LYS A 177 4.61 2.33 -0.96
C LYS A 177 5.68 1.26 -0.68
N LEU A 178 6.71 1.60 0.11
CA LEU A 178 7.82 0.70 0.44
C LEU A 178 7.39 -0.40 1.42
N SER A 179 6.45 -0.13 2.33
CA SER A 179 5.96 -1.13 3.29
C SER A 179 5.14 -2.27 2.65
N ARG A 180 4.72 -2.10 1.38
CA ARG A 180 4.06 -3.17 0.61
C ARG A 180 4.98 -4.38 0.37
N LYS A 181 6.29 -4.15 0.29
CA LYS A 181 7.29 -5.18 0.04
C LYS A 181 8.04 -5.54 1.32
N ALA A 182 8.27 -6.84 1.49
CA ALA A 182 8.99 -7.41 2.63
C ALA A 182 10.38 -6.81 2.83
N GLU A 183 11.15 -6.80 1.73
CA GLU A 183 12.56 -6.43 1.68
C GLU A 183 12.75 -4.93 1.96
N ASP A 184 11.79 -4.12 1.52
CA ASP A 184 11.84 -2.66 1.59
C ASP A 184 11.35 -2.09 2.94
N SER A 185 10.76 -2.93 3.79
CA SER A 185 10.23 -2.54 5.11
C SER A 185 11.30 -1.96 6.04
N ASN A 186 12.57 -2.35 5.85
CA ASN A 186 13.69 -1.84 6.64
C ASN A 186 14.01 -0.37 6.35
N TYR A 187 13.69 0.15 5.16
CA TYR A 187 13.95 1.54 4.81
C TYR A 187 13.23 2.53 5.73
N LEU A 188 12.01 2.20 6.14
CA LEU A 188 11.25 3.01 7.10
C LEU A 188 11.99 3.07 8.45
N CYS A 189 12.39 1.91 8.98
CA CYS A 189 13.14 1.83 10.24
C CYS A 189 14.44 2.64 10.19
N THR A 190 15.23 2.48 9.11
CA THR A 190 16.49 3.21 8.94
C THR A 190 16.27 4.72 8.80
N ALA A 191 15.29 5.14 8.01
CA ALA A 191 14.96 6.57 7.84
C ALA A 191 14.45 7.21 9.15
N VAL A 192 13.65 6.49 9.95
CA VAL A 192 13.21 7.01 11.26
C VAL A 192 14.39 7.12 12.24
N LEU A 193 15.32 6.17 12.20
CA LEU A 193 16.54 6.20 13.01
C LEU A 193 17.54 7.27 12.55
N SER A 194 17.55 7.69 11.28
CA SER A 194 18.43 8.77 10.81
C SER A 194 17.96 10.15 11.25
N ILE A 195 16.66 10.33 11.53
CA ILE A 195 16.11 11.60 12.05
C ILE A 195 16.76 11.91 13.40
N ASN A 196 17.34 13.10 13.53
CA ASN A 196 17.90 13.57 14.80
C ASN A 196 16.76 14.10 15.71
N PRO A 197 16.54 13.51 16.90
CA PRO A 197 15.48 13.93 17.82
C PRO A 197 15.61 15.38 18.30
N GLU A 198 16.80 15.98 18.28
CA GLU A 198 17.02 17.36 18.75
C GLU A 198 16.34 18.41 17.86
N TYR A 199 16.03 18.08 16.60
CA TYR A 199 15.30 18.98 15.72
C TYR A 199 13.79 19.03 15.99
N ILE A 200 13.31 18.15 16.87
CA ILE A 200 11.88 17.96 17.14
C ILE A 200 11.60 18.46 18.55
N ARG A 201 10.57 19.30 18.68
CA ARG A 201 10.20 19.87 19.96
C ARG A 201 9.52 18.80 20.82
N MET A 202 10.29 18.17 21.72
CA MET A 202 9.81 17.18 22.68
C MET A 202 10.22 17.58 24.09
N GLU A 203 9.26 17.64 25.02
CA GLU A 203 9.49 18.06 26.41
C GLU A 203 9.41 16.87 27.39
N GLY A 204 10.20 16.93 28.47
CA GLY A 204 10.07 16.06 29.64
C GLY A 204 10.14 14.54 29.37
N GLU A 205 9.06 13.84 29.69
CA GLU A 205 8.94 12.37 29.62
C GLU A 205 8.88 11.84 28.18
N MET A 206 8.31 12.61 27.25
CA MET A 206 8.20 12.23 25.85
C MET A 206 9.58 12.01 25.22
N LYS A 207 10.52 12.94 25.45
CA LYS A 207 11.91 12.82 24.96
C LYS A 207 12.62 11.57 25.51
N LYS A 208 12.36 11.20 26.77
CA LYS A 208 12.92 10.00 27.39
C LYS A 208 12.35 8.72 26.77
N GLU A 209 11.04 8.65 26.60
CA GLU A 209 10.37 7.47 26.05
C GLU A 209 10.73 7.28 24.56
N VAL A 210 10.84 8.35 23.78
CA VAL A 210 11.32 8.30 22.37
C VAL A 210 12.74 7.73 22.30
N ASN A 211 13.65 8.21 23.13
CA ASN A 211 15.02 7.71 23.15
C ASN A 211 15.08 6.22 23.57
N SER A 212 14.18 5.79 24.46
CA SER A 212 14.01 4.38 24.81
C SER A 212 13.47 3.57 23.63
N ALA A 213 12.43 4.07 22.95
CA ALA A 213 11.83 3.46 21.77
C ALA A 213 12.84 3.30 20.62
N ARG A 214 13.65 4.33 20.33
CA ARG A 214 14.73 4.25 19.33
C ARG A 214 15.75 3.17 19.67
N LYS A 215 16.19 3.08 20.93
CA LYS A 215 17.10 2.00 21.37
C LYS A 215 16.47 0.61 21.22
N ARG A 216 15.16 0.47 21.45
CA ARG A 216 14.44 -0.79 21.21
C ARG A 216 14.39 -1.11 19.72
N LEU A 217 14.06 -0.13 18.88
CA LEU A 217 14.07 -0.25 17.43
C LEU A 217 15.43 -0.72 16.90
N GLU A 218 16.53 -0.07 17.33
CA GLU A 218 17.89 -0.48 16.94
C GLU A 218 18.21 -1.93 17.35
N LYS A 219 17.79 -2.35 18.54
CA LYS A 219 17.98 -3.75 19.00
C LYS A 219 17.19 -4.73 18.15
N LEU A 220 15.94 -4.40 17.81
CA LEU A 220 15.08 -5.24 16.97
C LEU A 220 15.64 -5.35 15.54
N MET A 221 16.16 -4.26 14.99
CA MET A 221 16.83 -4.25 13.68
C MET A 221 18.12 -5.10 13.63
N LYS A 222 18.86 -5.14 14.74
CA LYS A 222 20.02 -6.04 14.86
C LYS A 222 19.60 -7.51 14.99
N LYS A 223 18.48 -7.78 15.66
CA LYS A 223 17.94 -9.13 15.79
C LYS A 223 17.31 -9.62 14.48
N SER A 224 16.71 -8.73 13.69
CA SER A 224 16.11 -9.09 12.40
C SER A 224 17.12 -9.37 11.28
N THR A 225 18.40 -9.05 11.48
CA THR A 225 19.49 -9.25 10.50
C THR A 225 20.35 -10.47 10.81
N SER A 226 20.19 -11.13 11.97
CA SER A 226 20.93 -12.35 12.31
C SER A 226 20.32 -13.58 11.65
N ALA A 227 21.00 -14.13 10.63
CA ALA A 227 20.56 -15.30 9.87
C ALA A 227 20.94 -16.63 10.57
N GLY A 228 19.93 -17.45 10.88
CA GLY A 228 20.08 -18.84 11.28
C GLY A 228 18.84 -19.64 10.82
N GLU A 229 19.00 -20.94 10.54
CA GLU A 229 17.95 -21.75 9.88
C GLU A 229 16.67 -21.97 10.71
N ASN A 230 16.72 -21.82 12.05
CA ASN A 230 15.54 -21.76 12.94
C ASN A 230 15.16 -20.33 13.35
N ALA A 231 15.83 -19.32 12.80
CA ALA A 231 15.67 -17.92 13.15
C ALA A 231 14.62 -17.18 12.30
N SER A 232 14.00 -17.83 11.31
CA SER A 232 13.07 -17.16 10.37
C SER A 232 11.90 -16.48 11.09
N ASP A 233 11.32 -17.13 12.08
CA ASP A 233 10.07 -16.66 12.72
C ASP A 233 10.35 -15.59 13.76
N GLU A 234 11.38 -15.78 14.59
CA GLU A 234 11.84 -14.73 15.52
C GLU A 234 12.32 -13.48 14.78
N VAL A 235 12.94 -13.66 13.61
CA VAL A 235 13.34 -12.54 12.74
C VAL A 235 12.12 -11.81 12.20
N LYS A 236 11.10 -12.51 11.67
CA LYS A 236 9.85 -11.89 11.19
C LYS A 236 9.11 -11.13 12.29
N ILE A 237 9.01 -11.72 13.48
CA ILE A 237 8.43 -11.05 14.65
C ILE A 237 9.23 -9.80 15.02
N ALA A 238 10.57 -9.90 15.04
CA ALA A 238 11.43 -8.75 15.30
C ALA A 238 11.27 -7.65 14.24
N GLN A 239 11.10 -8.01 12.95
CA GLN A 239 10.81 -7.07 11.86
C GLN A 239 9.45 -6.39 12.04
N GLY A 240 8.40 -7.15 12.38
CA GLY A 240 7.07 -6.59 12.63
C GLY A 240 7.08 -5.62 13.81
N LEU A 241 7.77 -5.97 14.89
CA LEU A 241 7.93 -5.07 16.04
C LEU A 241 8.79 -3.85 15.71
N ALA A 242 9.84 -4.00 14.90
CA ALA A 242 10.63 -2.87 14.44
C ALA A 242 9.76 -1.87 13.67
N LEU A 243 8.92 -2.35 12.75
CA LEU A 243 7.97 -1.51 12.02
C LEU A 243 7.00 -0.77 12.95
N LEU A 244 6.43 -1.46 13.96
CA LEU A 244 5.54 -0.84 14.94
C LEU A 244 6.24 0.25 15.77
N HIS A 245 7.48 0.02 16.22
CA HIS A 245 8.24 1.06 16.93
C HIS A 245 8.58 2.23 16.01
N ALA A 246 8.95 1.96 14.75
CA ALA A 246 9.32 2.98 13.80
C ALA A 246 8.12 3.88 13.44
N ILE A 247 6.93 3.31 13.22
CA ILE A 247 5.72 4.10 12.97
C ILE A 247 5.29 4.92 14.19
N ALA A 248 5.36 4.35 15.39
CA ALA A 248 4.99 5.06 16.61
C ALA A 248 5.92 6.27 16.87
N ILE A 249 7.23 6.10 16.63
CA ILE A 249 8.20 7.20 16.68
C ILE A 249 7.89 8.24 15.59
N PHE A 250 7.62 7.80 14.36
CA PHE A 250 7.33 8.69 13.23
C PHE A 250 6.05 9.52 13.43
N GLN A 251 4.96 8.90 13.91
CA GLN A 251 3.72 9.60 14.26
C GLN A 251 3.96 10.65 15.35
N LEU A 252 4.78 10.33 16.36
CA LEU A 252 5.13 11.29 17.40
C LEU A 252 5.95 12.47 16.85
N TYR A 253 6.87 12.21 15.92
CA TYR A 253 7.64 13.26 15.22
C TYR A 253 6.78 14.18 14.37
N ASN A 254 5.65 13.66 13.88
CA ASN A 254 4.64 14.43 13.16
C ASN A 254 3.60 15.07 14.07
N GLU A 255 3.75 14.94 15.40
CA GLU A 255 2.82 15.47 16.41
C GLU A 255 1.39 14.92 16.25
N GLU A 256 1.26 13.68 15.77
CA GLU A 256 -0.04 13.03 15.63
C GLU A 256 -0.66 12.72 17.01
N PRO A 257 -2.00 12.87 17.15
CA PRO A 257 -2.69 12.52 18.38
C PRO A 257 -2.50 11.02 18.67
N ASP A 258 -2.48 10.67 19.95
CA ASP A 258 -2.38 9.28 20.44
C ASP A 258 -1.06 8.55 20.12
N ALA A 259 -0.10 9.16 19.41
CA ALA A 259 1.20 8.55 19.09
C ALA A 259 2.01 8.16 20.35
N PHE A 260 1.89 8.96 21.43
CA PHE A 260 2.50 8.64 22.71
C PHE A 260 1.84 7.43 23.38
N GLN A 261 0.52 7.29 23.26
CA GLN A 261 -0.21 6.14 23.77
C GLN A 261 0.23 4.87 23.04
N LEU A 262 0.35 4.92 21.71
CA LEU A 262 0.86 3.80 20.92
C LEU A 262 2.27 3.35 21.38
N LEU A 263 3.18 4.28 21.67
CA LEU A 263 4.50 3.94 22.22
C LEU A 263 4.41 3.25 23.60
N SER A 264 3.47 3.68 24.44
CA SER A 264 3.20 3.05 25.73
C SER A 264 2.64 1.64 25.56
N ASP A 265 1.68 1.47 24.65
CA ASP A 265 1.06 0.17 24.35
C ASP A 265 2.11 -0.81 23.82
N LEU A 266 3.02 -0.37 22.94
CA LEU A 266 4.11 -1.23 22.44
C LEU A 266 5.10 -1.65 23.54
N LYS A 267 5.30 -0.82 24.56
CA LYS A 267 6.12 -1.16 25.72
C LYS A 267 5.43 -2.20 26.60
N GLU A 268 4.12 -2.04 26.81
CA GLU A 268 3.32 -3.00 27.56
C GLU A 268 3.26 -4.34 26.82
N TYR A 269 3.04 -4.34 25.51
CA TYR A 269 3.05 -5.54 24.68
C TYR A 269 4.37 -6.32 24.83
N GLN A 270 5.52 -5.65 24.79
CA GLN A 270 6.82 -6.31 24.98
C GLN A 270 6.99 -6.91 26.38
N THR A 271 6.37 -6.30 27.38
CA THR A 271 6.38 -6.82 28.75
C THR A 271 5.50 -8.06 28.82
N ARG A 272 4.29 -8.00 28.24
CA ARG A 272 3.36 -9.14 28.16
C ARG A 272 3.95 -10.31 27.38
N LEU A 273 4.69 -10.06 26.30
CA LEU A 273 5.38 -11.10 25.52
C LEU A 273 6.33 -11.96 26.37
N GLN A 274 6.83 -11.43 27.50
CA GLN A 274 7.69 -12.19 28.43
C GLN A 274 6.93 -12.92 29.52
N THR A 275 5.67 -12.54 29.80
CA THR A 275 4.90 -13.02 30.97
C THR A 275 3.63 -13.81 30.60
N ASP A 276 2.99 -13.47 29.48
CA ASP A 276 1.70 -13.96 29.02
C ASP A 276 1.62 -13.86 27.48
N GLU A 277 1.90 -14.97 26.79
CA GLU A 277 1.92 -15.02 25.32
C GLU A 277 0.52 -14.88 24.69
N GLU A 278 -0.52 -15.43 25.32
CA GLU A 278 -1.91 -15.38 24.81
C GLU A 278 -2.47 -13.96 24.95
N GLY A 279 -2.35 -13.35 26.13
CA GLY A 279 -2.76 -11.97 26.35
C GLY A 279 -1.93 -10.94 25.58
N ALA A 280 -0.69 -11.28 25.20
CA ALA A 280 0.12 -10.44 24.30
C ALA A 280 -0.46 -10.45 22.87
N ALA A 281 -0.86 -11.60 22.35
CA ALA A 281 -1.43 -11.71 21.01
C ALA A 281 -2.75 -10.93 20.87
N GLU A 282 -3.64 -11.02 21.86
CA GLU A 282 -4.88 -10.24 21.91
C GLU A 282 -4.57 -8.74 21.90
N PHE A 283 -3.65 -8.31 22.76
CA PHE A 283 -3.26 -6.91 22.86
C PHE A 283 -2.60 -6.37 21.58
N LEU A 284 -1.81 -7.18 20.87
CA LEU A 284 -1.28 -6.82 19.56
C LEU A 284 -2.39 -6.60 18.54
N VAL A 285 -3.41 -7.47 18.51
CA VAL A 285 -4.55 -7.31 17.61
C VAL A 285 -5.32 -6.03 17.93
N GLU A 286 -5.48 -5.67 19.20
CA GLU A 286 -6.08 -4.38 19.60
C GLU A 286 -5.28 -3.18 19.07
N ILE A 287 -3.94 -3.22 19.18
CA ILE A 287 -3.06 -2.19 18.61
C ILE A 287 -3.23 -2.11 17.09
N LEU A 288 -3.22 -3.26 16.40
CA LEU A 288 -3.36 -3.29 14.94
C LEU A 288 -4.72 -2.80 14.48
N LEU A 289 -5.80 -3.11 15.22
CA LEU A 289 -7.14 -2.62 14.95
C LEU A 289 -7.26 -1.10 15.20
N SER A 290 -6.58 -0.57 16.21
CA SER A 290 -6.53 0.88 16.46
C SER A 290 -5.82 1.60 15.31
N LEU A 291 -4.69 1.08 14.83
CA LEU A 291 -3.97 1.60 13.66
C LEU A 291 -4.80 1.49 12.37
N VAL A 292 -5.45 0.36 12.16
CA VAL A 292 -6.35 0.12 11.01
C VAL A 292 -7.56 1.04 11.04
N SER A 293 -8.04 1.45 12.22
CA SER A 293 -9.16 2.38 12.33
C SER A 293 -8.81 3.79 11.84
N GLN A 294 -7.52 4.14 11.86
CA GLN A 294 -7.04 5.44 11.36
C GLN A 294 -7.05 5.45 9.83
N GLN A 295 -7.47 6.56 9.21
CA GLN A 295 -7.57 6.73 7.75
C GLN A 295 -6.21 7.01 7.11
N SER A 296 -5.23 6.14 7.34
CA SER A 296 -3.87 6.26 6.81
C SER A 296 -3.49 5.03 6.01
N SER A 297 -3.08 5.24 4.76
CA SER A 297 -2.57 4.16 3.89
C SER A 297 -1.33 3.52 4.52
N LEU A 298 -0.41 4.32 5.06
CA LEU A 298 0.78 3.83 5.75
C LEU A 298 0.43 2.88 6.91
N LEU A 299 -0.48 3.29 7.79
CA LEU A 299 -0.88 2.48 8.94
C LEU A 299 -1.57 1.19 8.52
N ARG A 300 -2.37 1.24 7.45
CA ARG A 300 -2.99 0.05 6.87
C ARG A 300 -1.94 -0.95 6.38
N GLU A 301 -0.99 -0.49 5.57
CA GLU A 301 0.07 -1.33 5.01
C GLU A 301 0.95 -1.93 6.12
N ILE A 302 1.34 -1.11 7.11
CA ILE A 302 2.10 -1.58 8.27
C ILE A 302 1.30 -2.59 9.08
N SER A 303 0.02 -2.34 9.38
CA SER A 303 -0.78 -3.29 10.14
C SER A 303 -0.93 -4.64 9.43
N GLN A 304 -1.13 -4.64 8.11
CA GLN A 304 -1.18 -5.87 7.32
C GLN A 304 0.18 -6.58 7.32
N ARG A 305 1.28 -5.84 7.17
CA ARG A 305 2.64 -6.40 7.15
C ARG A 305 3.02 -7.02 8.49
N VAL A 306 2.76 -6.29 9.57
CA VAL A 306 2.99 -6.75 10.94
C VAL A 306 2.15 -8.00 11.20
N PHE A 307 0.84 -7.94 10.94
CA PHE A 307 -0.04 -9.08 11.11
C PHE A 307 0.39 -10.30 10.27
N GLY A 308 0.85 -10.07 9.03
CA GLY A 308 1.47 -11.09 8.19
C GLY A 308 2.68 -11.75 8.87
N ASN A 309 3.63 -10.97 9.36
CA ASN A 309 4.81 -11.49 10.06
C ASN A 309 4.48 -12.33 11.31
N PHE A 310 3.38 -12.03 11.99
CA PHE A 310 2.91 -12.80 13.16
C PHE A 310 2.06 -14.03 12.79
N THR A 311 1.47 -14.07 11.60
CA THR A 311 0.61 -15.17 11.12
C THR A 311 1.32 -16.13 10.17
N THR A 312 2.44 -15.75 9.55
CA THR A 312 3.25 -16.67 8.74
C THR A 312 4.10 -17.57 9.64
N ARG A 313 3.50 -18.58 10.28
CA ARG A 313 4.26 -19.68 10.88
C ARG A 313 4.64 -20.77 9.88
N ASP A 314 4.22 -20.70 8.61
CA ASP A 314 4.77 -21.54 7.53
C ASP A 314 4.23 -21.18 6.13
N GLU A 315 5.12 -21.21 5.13
CA GLU A 315 4.94 -21.21 3.66
C GLU A 315 4.92 -19.89 2.87
N ASP A 316 5.56 -20.01 1.70
CA ASP A 316 6.24 -18.99 0.91
C ASP A 316 5.36 -17.89 0.30
N GLU A 317 6.00 -16.74 0.14
CA GLU A 317 5.46 -15.50 -0.43
C GLU A 317 4.84 -15.72 -1.83
N GLU A 318 3.51 -15.64 -1.88
CA GLU A 318 2.78 -15.16 -3.06
C GLU A 318 2.01 -13.92 -2.62
N SER A 319 2.68 -12.76 -2.71
CA SER A 319 2.03 -11.45 -2.67
C SER A 319 1.22 -11.29 -3.96
N GLY A 320 0.01 -11.84 -3.96
CA GLY A 320 -1.00 -11.58 -4.98
C GLY A 320 -1.61 -10.20 -4.71
N SER A 321 -1.06 -9.18 -5.36
CA SER A 321 -1.67 -7.86 -5.46
C SER A 321 -2.92 -7.95 -6.33
N ASP A 322 -4.10 -7.97 -5.71
CA ASP A 322 -5.31 -7.51 -6.39
C ASP A 322 -5.51 -6.05 -6.00
N ASP A 323 -4.98 -5.17 -6.85
CA ASP A 323 -5.40 -3.78 -6.96
C ASP A 323 -6.90 -3.76 -7.26
N GLU A 324 -7.70 -3.10 -6.40
CA GLU A 324 -8.99 -2.44 -6.70
C GLU A 324 -9.78 -2.20 -5.39
N ALA A 325 -9.30 -1.33 -4.50
CA ALA A 325 -10.11 -0.92 -3.33
C ALA A 325 -9.74 0.43 -2.68
N ASP A 326 -9.38 1.47 -3.44
CA ASP A 326 -9.13 2.81 -2.87
C ASP A 326 -10.03 3.94 -3.44
N ALA A 327 -11.11 3.60 -4.15
CA ALA A 327 -11.93 4.58 -4.89
C ALA A 327 -12.98 5.38 -4.07
N GLU A 328 -13.02 5.29 -2.73
CA GLU A 328 -14.05 6.00 -1.94
C GLU A 328 -13.49 7.03 -0.95
N GLU A 329 -12.32 6.80 -0.30
CA GLU A 329 -11.72 7.82 0.59
C GLU A 329 -11.18 9.03 -0.18
N GLY A 330 -11.00 8.89 -1.49
CA GLY A 330 -10.82 10.01 -2.40
C GLY A 330 -11.98 11.00 -2.31
N LYS A 331 -13.25 10.60 -2.18
CA LYS A 331 -14.41 11.44 -2.57
C LYS A 331 -14.55 12.81 -1.88
N ASN A 332 -14.04 12.99 -0.66
CA ASN A 332 -14.04 14.32 -0.01
C ASN A 332 -12.86 15.20 -0.43
N LEU A 333 -11.71 14.60 -0.77
CA LEU A 333 -10.59 15.24 -1.44
C LEU A 333 -10.90 15.46 -2.92
N GLU A 334 -11.54 14.51 -3.59
CA GLU A 334 -12.01 14.59 -4.98
C GLU A 334 -13.07 15.67 -5.17
N ALA A 335 -13.93 15.97 -4.19
CA ALA A 335 -14.85 17.10 -4.33
C ALA A 335 -14.14 18.46 -4.20
N LEU A 336 -12.98 18.49 -3.53
CA LEU A 336 -12.10 19.67 -3.44
C LEU A 336 -11.23 19.76 -4.69
N ASP A 337 -10.66 18.64 -5.13
CA ASP A 337 -9.85 18.48 -6.32
C ASP A 337 -10.69 18.65 -7.59
N ASP A 338 -11.90 18.11 -7.72
CA ASP A 338 -12.79 18.34 -8.87
C ASP A 338 -13.24 19.81 -8.96
N ALA A 339 -13.40 20.48 -7.81
CA ALA A 339 -13.68 21.91 -7.76
C ALA A 339 -12.44 22.72 -8.13
N LEU A 340 -11.25 22.32 -7.66
CA LEU A 340 -9.96 22.91 -8.05
C LEU A 340 -9.65 22.64 -9.52
N SER A 341 -9.92 21.45 -10.05
CA SER A 341 -9.75 20.96 -11.42
C SER A 341 -10.66 21.66 -12.41
N LYS A 342 -11.92 21.94 -12.04
CA LYS A 342 -12.82 22.78 -12.86
C LYS A 342 -12.42 24.26 -12.88
N ILE A 343 -11.75 24.71 -11.84
CA ILE A 343 -11.31 26.10 -11.69
C ILE A 343 -9.92 26.30 -12.33
N LEU A 344 -9.07 25.27 -12.31
CA LEU A 344 -7.71 25.23 -12.85
C LEU A 344 -7.62 24.60 -14.24
N ASN A 345 -8.74 24.14 -14.82
CA ASN A 345 -8.79 23.32 -16.04
C ASN A 345 -7.69 22.24 -16.06
N SER A 346 -7.66 21.40 -15.04
CA SER A 346 -6.67 20.31 -14.95
C SER A 346 -7.31 19.02 -14.49
N HIS A 347 -7.00 17.92 -15.16
CA HIS A 347 -7.58 16.61 -14.90
C HIS A 347 -6.78 15.83 -13.84
N ARG A 348 -7.45 14.90 -13.16
CA ARG A 348 -6.86 14.00 -12.17
C ARG A 348 -5.96 12.94 -12.81
N LEU A 349 -4.71 12.83 -12.31
CA LEU A 349 -3.65 11.94 -12.84
C LEU A 349 -3.96 10.43 -12.76
N ASP A 350 -4.86 10.03 -11.87
CA ASP A 350 -5.21 8.64 -11.59
C ASP A 350 -6.25 8.05 -12.55
N LYS A 351 -6.75 8.84 -13.51
CA LYS A 351 -7.68 8.39 -14.57
C LYS A 351 -7.20 8.66 -16.00
N ASP A 352 -5.93 8.98 -16.18
CA ASP A 352 -5.31 9.32 -17.48
C ASP A 352 -5.36 8.16 -18.51
N GLN A 353 -5.58 6.91 -18.09
CA GLN A 353 -5.54 5.75 -19.00
C GLN A 353 -6.82 5.53 -19.83
N GLU A 354 -7.95 6.15 -19.45
CA GLU A 354 -9.23 5.96 -20.16
C GLU A 354 -9.77 7.22 -20.85
N ALA A 355 -9.06 8.36 -20.76
CA ALA A 355 -9.48 9.58 -21.46
C ALA A 355 -8.93 9.60 -22.90
N GLU A 356 -9.83 9.70 -23.88
CA GLU A 356 -9.45 10.16 -25.21
C GLU A 356 -8.84 11.57 -25.07
N THR A 357 -7.68 11.78 -25.71
CA THR A 357 -6.98 13.07 -25.76
C THR A 357 -7.92 14.12 -26.35
N SER A 358 -8.61 14.86 -25.48
CA SER A 358 -9.44 16.00 -25.88
C SER A 358 -8.61 17.26 -25.79
N ASP A 359 -8.28 17.77 -26.97
CA ASP A 359 -7.80 19.12 -27.27
C ASP A 359 -8.58 20.19 -26.48
N ASP A 360 -7.83 21.23 -26.10
CA ASP A 360 -8.24 22.59 -25.67
C ASP A 360 -8.09 22.90 -24.16
N ASP A 361 -6.88 23.32 -23.78
CA ASP A 361 -6.61 24.07 -22.54
C ASP A 361 -5.62 25.22 -22.82
N SER A 362 -6.18 26.36 -23.20
CA SER A 362 -5.51 27.67 -23.29
C SER A 362 -5.05 28.19 -21.92
N ASP A 363 -3.82 28.74 -21.85
CA ASP A 363 -3.21 29.33 -20.65
C ASP A 363 -4.01 30.51 -20.06
N MET A 364 -4.25 30.48 -18.74
CA MET A 364 -4.82 31.59 -17.95
C MET A 364 -3.84 32.77 -17.81
N SER A 365 -4.32 33.99 -17.98
CA SER A 365 -3.53 35.23 -17.83
C SER A 365 -3.52 35.74 -16.39
N ASP A 366 -2.55 36.58 -16.01
CA ASP A 366 -2.39 37.14 -14.65
C ASP A 366 -3.65 37.88 -14.10
N SER A 367 -4.57 38.33 -14.97
CA SER A 367 -5.86 38.91 -14.55
C SER A 367 -6.85 37.85 -14.06
N ASP A 368 -6.77 36.63 -14.59
CA ASP A 368 -7.62 35.50 -14.21
C ASP A 368 -7.20 34.92 -12.85
N MET A 369 -5.91 35.06 -12.48
CA MET A 369 -5.35 34.67 -11.18
C MET A 369 -5.84 35.55 -10.01
N LEU A 370 -6.13 36.83 -10.26
CA LEU A 370 -6.72 37.73 -9.25
C LEU A 370 -8.23 37.49 -9.06
N GLU A 371 -8.95 37.14 -10.12
CA GLU A 371 -10.35 36.72 -9.99
C GLU A 371 -10.49 35.36 -9.26
N LEU A 372 -9.52 34.46 -9.41
CA LEU A 372 -9.46 33.19 -8.68
C LEU A 372 -9.37 33.37 -7.16
N ASP A 373 -8.61 34.34 -6.68
CA ASP A 373 -8.49 34.63 -5.25
C ASP A 373 -9.79 35.20 -4.66
N SER A 374 -10.51 36.01 -5.46
CA SER A 374 -11.84 36.53 -5.09
C SER A 374 -12.92 35.44 -5.06
N LYS A 375 -12.86 34.48 -6.00
CA LYS A 375 -13.76 33.32 -6.07
C LYS A 375 -13.43 32.28 -5.00
N LEU A 376 -12.15 32.06 -4.66
CA LEU A 376 -11.72 31.24 -3.52
C LEU A 376 -12.24 31.83 -2.21
N ALA A 377 -12.14 33.14 -2.00
CA ALA A 377 -12.71 33.82 -0.84
C ALA A 377 -14.24 33.70 -0.77
N GLU A 378 -14.95 33.70 -1.92
CA GLU A 378 -16.38 33.40 -1.99
C GLU A 378 -16.71 31.93 -1.69
N VAL A 379 -15.91 30.97 -2.17
CA VAL A 379 -16.03 29.53 -1.85
C VAL A 379 -15.77 29.27 -0.36
N PHE A 380 -14.79 29.95 0.25
CA PHE A 380 -14.56 29.90 1.69
C PHE A 380 -15.68 30.58 2.48
N LYS A 381 -16.28 31.68 2.00
CA LYS A 381 -17.50 32.28 2.58
C LYS A 381 -18.73 31.39 2.42
N GLN A 382 -18.87 30.66 1.31
CA GLN A 382 -19.95 29.70 1.08
C GLN A 382 -19.75 28.43 1.93
N ARG A 383 -18.50 27.98 2.16
CA ARG A 383 -18.18 26.90 3.13
C ARG A 383 -18.34 27.32 4.58
N ALA A 384 -18.01 28.56 4.94
CA ALA A 384 -18.27 29.10 6.27
C ALA A 384 -19.78 29.23 6.54
N LYS A 385 -20.59 29.46 5.50
CA LYS A 385 -22.07 29.40 5.55
C LYS A 385 -22.62 27.97 5.44
N ALA A 386 -21.83 27.00 4.98
CA ALA A 386 -22.14 25.57 4.92
C ALA A 386 -21.46 24.79 6.06
N ALA A 387 -21.70 25.21 7.30
CA ALA A 387 -21.41 24.42 8.49
C ALA A 387 -21.93 22.97 8.33
N PRO A 388 -21.22 21.96 8.87
CA PRO A 388 -21.51 20.56 8.59
C PRO A 388 -22.95 20.23 8.97
N SER A 389 -23.78 19.92 7.97
CA SER A 389 -25.09 19.34 8.26
C SER A 389 -24.88 17.97 8.92
N LYS A 390 -25.67 17.65 9.95
CA LYS A 390 -25.72 16.30 10.58
C LYS A 390 -25.80 15.15 9.55
N LYS A 391 -26.29 15.42 8.33
CA LYS A 391 -26.36 14.48 7.22
C LYS A 391 -25.01 14.16 6.57
N LYS A 392 -24.09 15.14 6.46
CA LYS A 392 -22.73 14.94 5.91
C LYS A 392 -21.84 14.19 6.91
N GLU A 393 -21.91 14.55 8.19
CA GLU A 393 -21.24 13.81 9.28
C GLU A 393 -21.72 12.36 9.35
N ARG A 394 -23.04 12.13 9.27
CA ARG A 394 -23.58 10.76 9.25
C ARG A 394 -23.15 9.96 8.02
N LYS A 395 -22.91 10.61 6.87
CA LYS A 395 -22.37 9.94 5.68
C LYS A 395 -20.89 9.59 5.88
N ALA A 396 -20.08 10.54 6.33
CA ALA A 396 -18.65 10.33 6.62
C ALA A 396 -18.43 9.27 7.71
N ALA A 397 -19.26 9.26 8.76
CA ALA A 397 -19.21 8.24 9.80
C ALA A 397 -19.58 6.85 9.27
N LYS A 398 -20.60 6.75 8.41
CA LYS A 398 -20.95 5.47 7.74
C LYS A 398 -19.81 4.98 6.87
N GLU A 399 -19.20 5.88 6.10
CA GLU A 399 -18.07 5.58 5.22
C GLU A 399 -16.84 5.10 6.00
N SER A 400 -16.51 5.78 7.11
CA SER A 400 -15.46 5.34 8.03
C SER A 400 -15.71 3.93 8.59
N VAL A 401 -16.94 3.63 9.02
CA VAL A 401 -17.30 2.26 9.48
C VAL A 401 -17.15 1.23 8.38
N VAL A 402 -17.47 1.58 7.14
CA VAL A 402 -17.34 0.69 5.98
C VAL A 402 -15.87 0.43 5.67
N ASN A 403 -15.03 1.47 5.70
CA ASN A 403 -13.60 1.34 5.46
C ASN A 403 -12.93 0.54 6.57
N PHE A 404 -13.31 0.75 7.83
CA PHE A 404 -12.88 -0.11 8.93
C PHE A 404 -13.22 -1.58 8.67
N LYS A 405 -14.46 -1.89 8.27
CA LYS A 405 -14.87 -3.27 7.92
C LYS A 405 -14.04 -3.85 6.78
N ARG A 406 -13.73 -3.06 5.73
CA ARG A 406 -12.85 -3.51 4.64
C ARG A 406 -11.46 -3.87 5.16
N ARG A 407 -10.88 -3.00 5.99
CA ARG A 407 -9.54 -3.24 6.55
C ARG A 407 -9.49 -4.43 7.50
N VAL A 408 -10.57 -4.68 8.27
CA VAL A 408 -10.71 -5.91 9.07
C VAL A 408 -10.78 -7.14 8.16
N LEU A 409 -11.50 -7.07 7.04
CA LEU A 409 -11.51 -8.15 6.05
C LEU A 409 -10.12 -8.38 5.46
N ASP A 410 -9.32 -7.34 5.23
CA ASP A 410 -7.95 -7.49 4.74
C ASP A 410 -7.06 -8.21 5.78
N LEU A 411 -7.21 -7.91 7.08
CA LEU A 411 -6.53 -8.66 8.15
C LEU A 411 -6.98 -10.13 8.19
N LEU A 412 -8.29 -10.39 8.06
CA LEU A 412 -8.81 -11.76 7.99
C LEU A 412 -8.32 -12.50 6.74
N GLU A 413 -8.14 -11.80 5.62
CA GLU A 413 -7.59 -12.40 4.41
C GLU A 413 -6.13 -12.79 4.64
N VAL A 414 -5.32 -11.91 5.24
CA VAL A 414 -3.92 -12.22 5.62
C VAL A 414 -3.89 -13.43 6.54
N TYR A 415 -4.79 -13.50 7.53
CA TYR A 415 -4.90 -14.64 8.44
C TYR A 415 -5.19 -15.94 7.68
N VAL A 416 -6.24 -15.95 6.86
CA VAL A 416 -6.67 -17.13 6.10
C VAL A 416 -5.61 -17.56 5.09
N ARG A 417 -4.90 -16.61 4.47
CA ARG A 417 -3.84 -16.89 3.51
C ARG A 417 -2.67 -17.65 4.14
N ASN A 418 -2.32 -17.30 5.37
CA ASN A 418 -1.16 -17.83 6.08
C ASN A 418 -1.50 -19.07 6.95
N GLU A 419 -2.71 -19.12 7.50
CA GLU A 419 -3.14 -20.16 8.46
C GLU A 419 -4.31 -21.00 7.90
N ALA A 420 -4.40 -21.16 6.57
CA ALA A 420 -5.52 -21.87 5.93
C ALA A 420 -5.77 -23.28 6.48
N ALA A 421 -4.71 -24.00 6.86
CA ALA A 421 -4.83 -25.37 7.38
C ALA A 421 -5.19 -25.43 8.88
N ASN A 422 -5.16 -24.30 9.59
CA ASN A 422 -5.39 -24.24 11.02
C ASN A 422 -6.90 -24.40 11.34
N PRO A 423 -7.29 -25.26 12.31
CA PRO A 423 -8.68 -25.44 12.71
C PRO A 423 -9.43 -24.14 13.00
N THR A 424 -8.75 -23.17 13.61
CA THR A 424 -9.34 -21.87 13.98
C THR A 424 -9.71 -21.00 12.78
N ALA A 425 -9.08 -21.20 11.62
CA ALA A 425 -9.43 -20.48 10.39
C ALA A 425 -10.86 -20.84 9.90
N LEU A 426 -11.40 -22.00 10.29
CA LEU A 426 -12.78 -22.38 9.97
C LEU A 426 -13.80 -21.45 10.64
N ALA A 427 -13.49 -20.91 11.81
CA ALA A 427 -14.39 -20.02 12.55
C ALA A 427 -14.70 -18.71 11.80
N VAL A 428 -13.85 -18.32 10.83
CA VAL A 428 -14.05 -17.12 10.01
C VAL A 428 -15.22 -17.29 9.01
N LEU A 429 -15.56 -18.52 8.62
CA LEU A 429 -16.58 -18.78 7.60
C LEU A 429 -17.98 -18.27 7.98
N GLN A 430 -18.40 -18.50 9.22
CA GLN A 430 -19.74 -18.12 9.67
C GLN A 430 -19.93 -16.59 9.72
N PRO A 431 -19.02 -15.79 10.33
CA PRO A 431 -19.07 -14.34 10.26
C PRO A 431 -19.08 -13.77 8.83
N LEU A 432 -18.33 -14.38 7.90
CA LEU A 432 -18.30 -13.93 6.50
C LEU A 432 -19.64 -14.17 5.79
N LEU A 433 -20.26 -15.34 5.98
CA LEU A 433 -21.59 -15.61 5.42
C LEU A 433 -22.65 -14.69 6.01
N GLN A 434 -22.63 -14.47 7.33
CA GLN A 434 -23.49 -13.50 7.98
C GLN A 434 -23.30 -12.10 7.41
N LEU A 435 -22.05 -11.70 7.12
CA LEU A 435 -21.76 -10.43 6.48
C LEU A 435 -22.34 -10.37 5.05
N VAL A 436 -22.20 -11.41 4.24
CA VAL A 436 -22.78 -11.48 2.88
C VAL A 436 -24.31 -11.39 2.94
N ARG A 437 -24.96 -11.98 3.95
CA ARG A 437 -26.42 -11.95 4.11
C ARG A 437 -26.95 -10.62 4.64
N THR A 438 -26.28 -10.05 5.64
CA THR A 438 -26.79 -8.90 6.41
C THR A 438 -26.29 -7.56 5.91
N SER A 439 -25.20 -7.53 5.13
CA SER A 439 -24.66 -6.28 4.59
C SER A 439 -25.58 -5.71 3.52
N THR A 440 -25.91 -4.42 3.67
CA THR A 440 -26.60 -3.63 2.63
C THR A 440 -25.63 -3.05 1.61
N ILE A 441 -24.32 -3.25 1.79
CA ILE A 441 -23.25 -2.67 0.97
C ILE A 441 -22.63 -3.78 0.13
N LYS A 442 -22.83 -3.69 -1.18
CA LYS A 442 -22.41 -4.70 -2.16
C LYS A 442 -20.91 -4.93 -2.17
N THR A 443 -20.11 -3.88 -2.03
CA THR A 443 -18.64 -4.02 -2.04
C THR A 443 -18.11 -4.82 -0.85
N LEU A 444 -18.74 -4.73 0.32
CA LEU A 444 -18.39 -5.54 1.49
C LEU A 444 -18.80 -7.01 1.30
N SER A 445 -19.99 -7.25 0.74
CA SER A 445 -20.44 -8.63 0.47
C SER A 445 -19.60 -9.30 -0.61
N ASP A 446 -19.22 -8.56 -1.66
CA ASP A 446 -18.38 -9.07 -2.74
C ASP A 446 -16.97 -9.39 -2.21
N ARG A 447 -16.38 -8.51 -1.37
CA ARG A 447 -15.08 -8.76 -0.74
C ARG A 447 -15.09 -9.98 0.20
N ALA A 448 -16.13 -10.13 1.02
CA ALA A 448 -16.29 -11.31 1.87
C ALA A 448 -16.44 -12.61 1.07
N PHE A 449 -17.13 -12.55 -0.07
CA PHE A 449 -17.26 -13.67 -0.99
C PHE A 449 -15.93 -14.07 -1.64
N GLU A 450 -15.14 -13.11 -2.12
CA GLU A 450 -13.81 -13.40 -2.68
C GLU A 450 -12.88 -13.99 -1.61
N LEU A 451 -12.92 -13.49 -0.37
CA LEU A 451 -12.14 -14.06 0.73
C LEU A 451 -12.48 -15.55 0.98
N ILE A 452 -13.77 -15.93 0.94
CA ILE A 452 -14.18 -17.36 1.05
C ILE A 452 -13.59 -18.20 -0.10
N LYS A 453 -13.58 -17.68 -1.33
CA LYS A 453 -12.98 -18.41 -2.47
C LYS A 453 -11.47 -18.56 -2.30
N ASP A 454 -10.79 -17.51 -1.87
CA ASP A 454 -9.34 -17.55 -1.67
C ASP A 454 -8.96 -18.49 -0.54
N TYR A 455 -9.78 -18.55 0.52
CA TYR A 455 -9.66 -19.61 1.52
C TYR A 455 -9.74 -20.99 0.87
N GLN A 456 -10.76 -21.24 0.05
CA GLN A 456 -10.93 -22.53 -0.61
C GLN A 456 -9.71 -22.92 -1.46
N LYS A 457 -9.14 -21.95 -2.21
CA LYS A 457 -7.93 -22.17 -3.03
C LYS A 457 -6.71 -22.49 -2.16
N LYS A 458 -6.45 -21.68 -1.12
CA LYS A 458 -5.27 -21.85 -0.24
C LYS A 458 -5.36 -23.15 0.57
N LEU A 459 -6.53 -23.51 1.07
CA LEU A 459 -6.73 -24.80 1.76
C LEU A 459 -6.49 -26.00 0.84
N ARG A 460 -6.92 -25.93 -0.42
CA ARG A 460 -6.62 -26.99 -1.42
C ARG A 460 -5.11 -27.10 -1.67
N LYS A 461 -4.40 -25.97 -1.83
CA LYS A 461 -2.94 -25.92 -2.01
C LYS A 461 -2.23 -26.56 -0.80
N ALA A 462 -2.56 -26.13 0.41
CA ALA A 462 -2.01 -26.66 1.66
C ALA A 462 -2.18 -28.19 1.77
N ARG A 463 -3.38 -28.71 1.48
CA ARG A 463 -3.65 -30.15 1.51
C ARG A 463 -2.96 -30.94 0.40
N SER A 464 -2.70 -30.34 -0.76
CA SER A 464 -1.97 -30.98 -1.85
C SER A 464 -0.46 -31.10 -1.58
N GLY A 465 0.13 -30.15 -0.84
CA GLY A 465 1.54 -30.18 -0.45
C GLY A 465 1.88 -31.29 0.56
N VAL A 466 0.93 -31.69 1.40
CA VAL A 466 1.09 -32.76 2.41
C VAL A 466 1.31 -34.15 1.80
N ALA A 467 0.94 -34.37 0.52
CA ALA A 467 1.21 -35.63 -0.18
C ALA A 467 2.72 -35.89 -0.43
N GLY A 468 3.58 -34.90 -0.19
CA GLY A 468 5.04 -34.99 -0.33
C GLY A 468 5.82 -35.38 0.94
N GLY A 469 5.15 -35.56 2.08
CA GLY A 469 5.79 -36.07 3.31
C GLY A 469 6.74 -35.08 4.00
N LYS A 470 6.16 -34.21 4.85
CA LYS A 470 6.72 -33.66 6.12
C LYS A 470 5.90 -32.42 6.47
N LYS A 471 4.92 -32.56 7.36
CA LYS A 471 4.44 -31.52 8.30
C LYS A 471 3.41 -32.15 9.22
N GLU A 472 3.58 -31.98 10.52
CA GLU A 472 2.61 -32.42 11.52
C GLU A 472 1.35 -31.55 11.38
N GLU A 473 0.25 -32.15 10.94
CA GLU A 473 -1.07 -31.52 11.05
C GLU A 473 -1.35 -31.28 12.54
N LYS A 474 -1.53 -30.02 12.95
CA LYS A 474 -2.26 -29.73 14.19
C LYS A 474 -3.62 -30.43 14.04
N LYS A 475 -3.86 -31.47 14.86
CA LYS A 475 -5.07 -32.27 14.79
C LYS A 475 -6.29 -31.37 14.95
N VAL A 476 -7.03 -31.21 13.87
CA VAL A 476 -8.39 -30.65 13.91
C VAL A 476 -9.22 -31.55 14.81
N ASP A 477 -9.77 -31.00 15.89
CA ASP A 477 -10.77 -31.72 16.67
C ASP A 477 -11.99 -31.93 15.77
N LYS A 478 -12.36 -33.21 15.58
CA LYS A 478 -13.52 -33.59 14.76
C LYS A 478 -14.78 -32.89 15.28
N GLN A 479 -14.87 -32.65 16.59
CA GLN A 479 -16.03 -32.02 17.21
C GLN A 479 -16.13 -30.52 16.89
N GLU A 480 -15.03 -29.78 17.00
CA GLU A 480 -15.00 -28.33 16.67
C GLU A 480 -15.29 -28.09 15.18
N ALA A 481 -14.70 -28.89 14.29
CA ALA A 481 -14.98 -28.79 12.86
C ALA A 481 -16.44 -29.13 12.52
N LEU A 482 -17.05 -30.06 13.26
CA LEU A 482 -18.47 -30.39 13.12
C LEU A 482 -19.37 -29.26 13.60
N GLU A 483 -19.01 -28.57 14.67
CA GLU A 483 -19.75 -27.39 15.16
C GLU A 483 -19.71 -26.25 14.13
N VAL A 484 -18.54 -25.97 13.55
CA VAL A 484 -18.43 -24.99 12.47
C VAL A 484 -19.25 -25.43 11.25
N LEU A 485 -19.18 -26.71 10.84
CA LEU A 485 -20.00 -27.20 9.72
C LEU A 485 -21.50 -27.01 9.99
N ARG A 486 -21.98 -27.28 11.21
CA ARG A 486 -23.38 -27.05 11.60
C ARG A 486 -23.73 -25.57 11.52
N GLY A 487 -22.92 -24.68 12.10
CA GLY A 487 -23.17 -23.24 12.06
C GLY A 487 -23.18 -22.66 10.64
N VAL A 488 -22.22 -23.07 9.80
CA VAL A 488 -22.16 -22.65 8.39
C VAL A 488 -23.33 -23.22 7.58
N TYR A 489 -23.75 -24.47 7.86
CA TYR A 489 -24.90 -25.08 7.19
C TYR A 489 -26.25 -24.48 7.64
N GLU A 490 -26.37 -24.07 8.90
CA GLU A 490 -27.53 -23.30 9.38
C GLU A 490 -27.58 -21.92 8.71
N GLU A 491 -26.44 -21.24 8.58
CA GLU A 491 -26.39 -19.96 7.86
C GLU A 491 -26.70 -20.12 6.37
N LEU A 492 -26.27 -21.23 5.74
CA LEU A 492 -26.64 -21.59 4.37
C LEU A 492 -28.17 -21.67 4.20
N LYS A 493 -28.88 -22.26 5.17
CA LYS A 493 -30.36 -22.34 5.17
C LYS A 493 -31.03 -20.99 5.38
N ALA A 494 -30.40 -20.09 6.13
CA ALA A 494 -30.93 -18.75 6.43
C ALA A 494 -30.82 -17.77 5.24
N GLY A 495 -30.08 -18.14 4.18
CA GLY A 495 -29.86 -17.28 3.03
C GLY A 495 -30.91 -17.38 1.94
N GLU A 496 -31.58 -16.27 1.64
CA GLU A 496 -32.60 -16.20 0.59
C GLU A 496 -32.09 -15.62 -0.75
N THR A 497 -30.88 -15.03 -0.75
CA THR A 497 -30.33 -14.34 -1.93
C THR A 497 -29.40 -15.23 -2.75
N LYS A 498 -29.43 -15.07 -4.09
CA LYS A 498 -28.52 -15.77 -5.01
C LYS A 498 -27.04 -15.47 -4.71
N ALA A 499 -26.72 -14.27 -4.23
CA ALA A 499 -25.35 -13.90 -3.86
C ALA A 499 -24.88 -14.67 -2.62
N HIS A 500 -25.73 -14.78 -1.60
CA HIS A 500 -25.44 -15.59 -0.42
C HIS A 500 -25.31 -17.07 -0.75
N ALA A 501 -26.21 -17.63 -1.57
CA ALA A 501 -26.14 -19.02 -2.02
C ALA A 501 -24.79 -19.36 -2.67
N LYS A 502 -24.30 -18.49 -3.57
CA LYS A 502 -23.00 -18.65 -4.23
C LYS A 502 -21.82 -18.63 -3.26
N ALA A 503 -21.91 -17.92 -2.14
CA ALA A 503 -20.88 -17.87 -1.10
C ALA A 503 -20.98 -19.04 -0.11
N ALA A 504 -22.20 -19.46 0.21
CA ALA A 504 -22.50 -20.49 1.20
C ALA A 504 -22.00 -21.87 0.77
N VAL A 505 -22.15 -22.24 -0.51
CA VAL A 505 -21.70 -23.55 -1.01
C VAL A 505 -20.18 -23.74 -0.87
N PRO A 506 -19.30 -22.82 -1.33
CA PRO A 506 -17.86 -22.89 -1.06
C PRO A 506 -17.51 -22.95 0.42
N ALA A 507 -18.16 -22.13 1.26
CA ALA A 507 -17.92 -22.12 2.71
C ALA A 507 -18.29 -23.44 3.38
N CYS A 508 -19.46 -24.00 3.07
CA CYS A 508 -19.87 -25.31 3.56
C CYS A 508 -18.93 -26.42 3.07
N LEU A 509 -18.42 -26.36 1.83
CA LEU A 509 -17.44 -27.33 1.33
C LEU A 509 -16.10 -27.26 2.08
N ILE A 510 -15.64 -26.06 2.45
CA ILE A 510 -14.45 -25.89 3.28
C ILE A 510 -14.64 -26.62 4.61
N ALA A 511 -15.73 -26.33 5.34
CA ALA A 511 -16.02 -26.98 6.62
C ALA A 511 -16.23 -28.51 6.48
N ALA A 512 -17.00 -28.94 5.48
CA ALA A 512 -17.29 -30.35 5.21
C ALA A 512 -16.03 -31.16 4.91
N SER A 513 -15.17 -30.63 4.04
CA SER A 513 -13.89 -31.26 3.73
C SER A 513 -12.98 -31.32 4.97
N SER A 514 -12.94 -30.29 5.81
CA SER A 514 -12.18 -30.30 7.08
C SER A 514 -12.67 -31.38 8.05
N VAL A 515 -13.98 -31.56 8.21
CA VAL A 515 -14.57 -32.65 9.02
C VAL A 515 -14.17 -34.01 8.46
N PHE A 516 -14.19 -34.18 7.13
CA PHE A 516 -13.80 -35.44 6.48
C PHE A 516 -12.34 -35.81 6.75
N TYR A 517 -11.41 -34.86 6.63
CA TYR A 517 -10.00 -35.10 6.96
C TYR A 517 -9.79 -35.37 8.45
N ALA A 518 -10.43 -34.61 9.34
CA ALA A 518 -10.38 -34.83 10.80
C ALA A 518 -10.95 -36.21 11.20
N GLY A 519 -11.99 -36.67 10.49
CA GLY A 519 -12.61 -37.98 10.64
C GLY A 519 -11.86 -39.15 9.99
N LYS A 520 -10.64 -38.94 9.46
CA LYS A 520 -9.86 -39.96 8.72
C LYS A 520 -10.62 -40.57 7.53
N GLY A 521 -11.46 -39.77 6.86
CA GLY A 521 -12.27 -40.19 5.72
C GLY A 521 -13.65 -40.73 6.08
N ASP A 522 -14.13 -40.51 7.31
CA ASP A 522 -15.51 -40.79 7.71
C ASP A 522 -16.49 -39.79 7.07
N ARG A 523 -17.17 -40.25 6.01
CA ARG A 523 -18.16 -39.47 5.26
C ARG A 523 -19.50 -39.34 6.02
N ALA A 524 -19.81 -40.28 6.92
CA ALA A 524 -21.13 -40.36 7.56
C ALA A 524 -21.43 -39.13 8.44
N ALA A 525 -20.40 -38.58 9.10
CA ALA A 525 -20.54 -37.40 9.94
C ALA A 525 -20.92 -36.13 9.14
N VAL A 526 -20.43 -36.01 7.91
CA VAL A 526 -20.75 -34.89 7.01
C VAL A 526 -22.11 -35.08 6.36
N ASP A 527 -22.40 -36.29 5.87
CA ASP A 527 -23.70 -36.61 5.27
C ASP A 527 -24.85 -36.46 6.27
N ALA A 528 -24.63 -36.75 7.56
CA ALA A 528 -25.61 -36.53 8.62
C ALA A 528 -25.97 -35.05 8.84
N VAL A 529 -25.07 -34.11 8.52
CA VAL A 529 -25.33 -32.67 8.63
C VAL A 529 -25.97 -32.12 7.36
N ILE A 530 -25.47 -32.53 6.18
CA ILE A 530 -25.97 -32.05 4.89
C ILE A 530 -27.36 -32.65 4.58
N GLY A 531 -27.64 -33.88 5.00
CA GLY A 531 -28.90 -34.57 4.74
C GLY A 531 -29.05 -35.09 3.30
N ASP A 532 -30.26 -35.54 2.97
CA ASP A 532 -30.65 -35.99 1.63
C ASP A 532 -31.25 -34.87 0.78
N ALA A 533 -31.07 -34.97 -0.54
CA ALA A 533 -31.42 -33.93 -1.50
C ALA A 533 -32.94 -33.71 -1.67
N GLU A 534 -33.77 -34.67 -1.25
CA GLU A 534 -35.19 -34.73 -1.61
C GLU A 534 -36.10 -33.82 -0.78
N GLU A 535 -35.61 -33.21 0.31
CA GLU A 535 -36.41 -32.35 1.22
C GLU A 535 -35.82 -30.93 1.42
N GLY A 536 -34.90 -30.49 0.56
CA GLY A 536 -34.16 -29.23 0.71
C GLY A 536 -34.54 -28.10 -0.25
N SER A 537 -34.15 -26.86 0.09
CA SER A 537 -34.14 -25.73 -0.84
C SER A 537 -33.13 -25.92 -1.99
N ALA A 538 -33.28 -25.19 -3.10
CA ALA A 538 -32.38 -25.31 -4.26
C ALA A 538 -30.88 -25.16 -3.93
N VAL A 539 -30.54 -24.36 -2.91
CA VAL A 539 -29.16 -24.17 -2.43
C VAL A 539 -28.65 -25.40 -1.68
N GLN A 540 -29.52 -26.11 -0.96
CA GLN A 540 -29.18 -27.36 -0.28
C GLN A 540 -28.94 -28.49 -1.28
N GLU A 541 -29.74 -28.56 -2.36
CA GLU A 541 -29.48 -29.47 -3.47
C GLU A 541 -28.14 -29.17 -4.16
N GLU A 542 -27.83 -27.88 -4.39
CA GLU A 542 -26.56 -27.45 -5.00
C GLU A 542 -25.38 -27.81 -4.09
N MET A 543 -25.50 -27.59 -2.78
CA MET A 543 -24.49 -28.00 -1.80
C MET A 543 -24.29 -29.52 -1.78
N LYS A 544 -25.36 -30.32 -1.82
CA LYS A 544 -25.25 -31.78 -1.85
C LYS A 544 -24.55 -32.27 -3.12
N LYS A 545 -24.95 -31.76 -4.28
CA LYS A 545 -24.30 -32.05 -5.57
C LYS A 545 -22.81 -31.71 -5.53
N ALA A 546 -22.46 -30.54 -4.98
CA ALA A 546 -21.07 -30.12 -4.85
C ALA A 546 -20.27 -31.00 -3.88
N TRP A 547 -20.88 -31.47 -2.79
CA TRP A 547 -20.25 -32.41 -1.86
C TRP A 547 -20.01 -33.79 -2.50
N ASP A 548 -20.98 -34.32 -3.23
CA ASP A 548 -20.87 -35.59 -3.95
C ASP A 548 -19.80 -35.52 -5.06
N GLU A 549 -19.72 -34.41 -5.77
CA GLU A 549 -18.66 -34.16 -6.75
C GLU A 549 -17.28 -34.07 -6.09
N TRP A 550 -17.18 -33.35 -4.96
CA TRP A 550 -15.93 -33.28 -4.21
C TRP A 550 -15.44 -34.66 -3.76
N CYS A 551 -16.34 -35.50 -3.23
CA CYS A 551 -16.01 -36.86 -2.81
C CYS A 551 -15.53 -37.73 -3.99
N ARG A 552 -16.23 -37.69 -5.13
CA ARG A 552 -15.83 -38.41 -6.35
C ARG A 552 -14.45 -37.98 -6.85
N ASN A 553 -14.17 -36.68 -6.85
CA ASN A 553 -12.86 -36.14 -7.25
C ASN A 553 -11.75 -36.59 -6.29
N HIS A 554 -12.02 -36.61 -4.97
CA HIS A 554 -11.07 -37.09 -3.98
C HIS A 554 -10.77 -38.59 -4.13
N GLU A 555 -11.79 -39.42 -4.37
CA GLU A 555 -11.61 -40.86 -4.64
C GLU A 555 -10.82 -41.11 -5.93
N ALA A 556 -11.05 -40.33 -6.98
CA ALA A 556 -10.30 -40.42 -8.23
C ALA A 556 -8.81 -40.08 -8.02
N LEU A 557 -8.51 -39.03 -7.25
CA LEU A 557 -7.14 -38.65 -6.87
C LEU A 557 -6.46 -39.76 -6.06
N LYS A 558 -7.18 -40.38 -5.11
CA LYS A 558 -6.67 -41.51 -4.31
C LYS A 558 -6.36 -42.73 -5.18
N LYS A 559 -7.22 -43.06 -6.16
CA LYS A 559 -7.00 -44.14 -7.13
C LYS A 559 -5.80 -43.86 -8.04
N ALA A 560 -5.62 -42.61 -8.50
CA ALA A 560 -4.48 -42.21 -9.32
C ALA A 560 -3.15 -42.32 -8.56
N ALA A 561 -3.12 -41.89 -7.28
CA ALA A 561 -1.94 -42.04 -6.41
C ALA A 561 -1.57 -43.51 -6.16
N ALA A 562 -2.57 -44.37 -5.93
CA ALA A 562 -2.36 -45.81 -5.75
C ALA A 562 -1.90 -46.52 -7.05
N GLY A 563 -2.38 -46.08 -8.21
CA GLY A 563 -1.98 -46.61 -9.53
C GLY A 563 -0.58 -46.18 -9.97
N GLY A 564 -0.08 -45.02 -9.53
CA GLY A 564 1.29 -44.55 -9.79
C GLY A 564 2.36 -45.31 -9.01
N ALA A 565 2.07 -45.67 -7.74
CA ALA A 565 2.97 -46.47 -6.91
C ALA A 565 3.19 -47.91 -7.42
N GLY A 566 2.29 -48.42 -8.27
CA GLY A 566 2.39 -49.75 -8.87
C GLY A 566 3.23 -49.85 -10.16
N LYS A 567 3.73 -48.72 -10.69
CA LYS A 567 4.55 -48.71 -11.93
C LYS A 567 6.07 -48.60 -11.69
N ASN A 568 6.51 -48.50 -10.42
CA ASN A 568 7.93 -48.49 -10.02
C ASN A 568 8.30 -49.71 -9.16
N LYS A 569 7.78 -50.90 -9.49
CA LYS A 569 8.28 -52.16 -8.95
C LYS A 569 8.79 -53.06 -10.06
#